data_AF-X0WMU3-F1
#
_entry.id   AF-X0WMU3-F1
#
_cell.length_a   1.000
_cell.length_b   1.000
_cell.length_c   1.000
_cell.angle_alpha   90.00
_cell.angle_beta   90.00
_cell.angle_gamma   90.00
#
_symmetry.space_group_name_H-M   'P 1'
#
loop_
_entity.id
_entity.type
_entity.pdbx_description
1 polymer ?
#
loop_
_entity_poly.entity_id
_entity_poly.type
_entity_poly.pdbx_seq_one_letter_code
_entity_poly.pdbx_strand_id
1 'polypeptide(L)'
;WYSSVKNKFKLDTKPIEKITVLIKRKFPLLEFSCWSTEQLKGFYHHLPTQFITFIYADKDFLQSVKDFLLENEYNVYLNPYKIEAEKFVELKPQTIILRPSVSFRVSKEKNLTKIEKILVDLFMEMKKINLIDQEEYIKIISNIVLNYRINMAEMLDYADRREAKERVWHIIKNCIKLTNASF
;
A
#
# COMPACT_ATOMS: atom_id res chain seq x y z
N TRP A 1 -19.08 -12.20 2.04
CA TRP A 1 -19.64 -10.85 2.27
C TRP A 1 -19.62 -10.11 0.95
N TYR A 2 -20.76 -9.65 0.46
CA TYR A 2 -20.85 -8.87 -0.77
C TYR A 2 -21.29 -7.45 -0.41
N SER A 3 -20.46 -6.46 -0.71
CA SER A 3 -20.81 -5.04 -0.53
C SER A 3 -21.97 -4.67 -1.45
N SER A 4 -22.98 -3.96 -0.92
CA SER A 4 -24.14 -3.42 -1.65
C SER A 4 -23.80 -2.16 -2.47
N VAL A 5 -22.56 -1.68 -2.39
CA VAL A 5 -22.10 -0.48 -3.06
C VAL A 5 -21.99 -0.71 -4.57
N LYS A 6 -22.56 0.20 -5.37
CA LYS A 6 -22.60 0.10 -6.84
C LYS A 6 -21.26 0.42 -7.50
N ASN A 7 -20.51 1.39 -6.97
CA ASN A 7 -19.28 1.87 -7.60
C ASN A 7 -18.07 1.03 -7.21
N LYS A 8 -17.41 0.41 -8.20
CA LYS A 8 -16.11 -0.23 -8.01
C LYS A 8 -15.05 0.84 -7.77
N PHE A 9 -14.18 0.62 -6.78
CA PHE A 9 -13.05 1.50 -6.55
C PHE A 9 -12.12 1.54 -7.78
N LYS A 10 -11.82 2.73 -8.29
CA LYS A 10 -10.85 2.94 -9.38
C LYS A 10 -9.63 3.66 -8.82
N LEU A 11 -8.52 2.94 -8.70
CA LEU A 11 -7.26 3.49 -8.24
C LEU A 11 -6.60 4.32 -9.35
N ASP A 12 -6.19 5.54 -9.03
CA ASP A 12 -5.41 6.36 -9.96
C ASP A 12 -4.00 5.79 -10.10
N THR A 13 -3.59 5.45 -11.33
CA THR A 13 -2.28 4.86 -11.61
C THR A 13 -1.20 5.89 -11.91
N LYS A 14 -1.58 7.16 -12.14
CA LYS A 14 -0.62 8.23 -12.50
C LYS A 14 0.55 8.36 -11.53
N PRO A 15 0.36 8.29 -10.18
CA PRO A 15 1.47 8.47 -9.24
C PRO A 15 2.58 7.42 -9.37
N ILE A 16 2.27 6.23 -9.91
CA ILE A 16 3.23 5.12 -10.01
C ILE A 16 3.67 4.85 -11.45
N GLU A 17 3.15 5.58 -12.44
CA GLU A 17 3.38 5.27 -13.85
C GLU A 17 4.85 5.45 -14.26
N LYS A 18 5.43 6.62 -13.95
CA LYS A 18 6.82 6.95 -14.29
C LYS A 18 7.80 5.90 -13.74
N ILE A 19 7.67 5.58 -12.45
CA ILE A 19 8.56 4.63 -11.77
C ILE A 19 8.35 3.19 -12.27
N THR A 20 7.11 2.80 -12.56
CA THR A 20 6.80 1.47 -13.10
C THR A 20 7.41 1.29 -14.48
N VAL A 21 7.34 2.31 -15.35
CA VAL A 21 7.96 2.28 -16.68
C VAL A 21 9.48 2.24 -16.57
N LEU A 22 10.06 3.04 -15.67
CA LEU A 22 11.50 3.07 -15.45
C LEU A 22 12.06 1.70 -15.05
N ILE A 23 11.45 1.04 -14.05
CA ILE A 23 11.87 -0.27 -13.58
C ILE A 23 11.68 -1.34 -14.66
N LYS A 24 10.56 -1.33 -15.39
CA LYS A 24 10.30 -2.30 -16.48
C LYS A 24 11.31 -2.18 -17.63
N ARG A 25 11.80 -0.97 -17.92
CA ARG A 25 12.82 -0.77 -18.96
C ARG A 25 14.16 -1.41 -18.58
N LYS A 26 14.55 -1.31 -17.31
CA LYS A 26 15.81 -1.88 -16.81
C LYS A 26 15.70 -3.38 -16.50
N PHE A 27 14.57 -3.80 -15.92
CA PHE A 27 14.33 -5.16 -15.44
C PHE A 27 13.04 -5.72 -16.05
N PRO A 28 13.02 -6.05 -17.36
CA PRO A 28 11.80 -6.43 -18.07
C PRO A 28 11.17 -7.75 -17.57
N LEU A 29 11.98 -8.63 -16.96
CA LEU A 29 11.55 -9.91 -16.41
C LEU A 29 11.23 -9.85 -14.90
N LEU A 30 11.47 -8.71 -14.25
CA LEU A 30 11.22 -8.58 -12.82
C LEU A 30 9.72 -8.48 -12.55
N GLU A 31 9.21 -9.43 -11.78
CA GLU A 31 7.87 -9.32 -11.20
C GLU A 31 7.91 -8.41 -9.96
N PHE A 32 7.10 -7.35 -9.98
CA PHE A 32 6.97 -6.44 -8.85
C PHE A 32 5.55 -5.88 -8.75
N SER A 33 5.16 -5.48 -7.54
CA SER A 33 3.98 -4.67 -7.28
C SER A 33 4.38 -3.29 -6.79
N CYS A 34 3.69 -2.26 -7.26
CA CYS A 34 3.97 -0.86 -6.92
C CYS A 34 2.69 -0.18 -6.46
N TRP A 35 2.77 0.64 -5.41
CA TRP A 35 1.71 1.56 -5.02
C TRP A 35 2.29 2.80 -4.32
N SER A 36 1.53 3.89 -4.28
CA SER A 36 1.92 5.14 -3.63
C SER A 36 0.82 5.62 -2.68
N THR A 37 1.20 6.23 -1.56
CA THR A 37 0.25 6.89 -0.66
C THR A 37 -0.49 8.04 -1.36
N GLU A 38 0.05 8.60 -2.44
CA GLU A 38 -0.65 9.62 -3.25
C GLU A 38 -1.94 9.07 -3.87
N GLN A 39 -1.98 7.77 -4.20
CA GLN A 39 -3.17 7.12 -4.75
C GLN A 39 -4.33 7.11 -3.73
N LEU A 40 -4.05 7.37 -2.46
CA LEU A 40 -5.01 7.46 -1.37
C LEU A 40 -5.33 8.91 -0.97
N LYS A 41 -4.75 9.93 -1.63
CA LYS A 41 -4.84 11.35 -1.22
C LYS A 41 -6.26 11.85 -0.93
N GLY A 42 -7.25 11.36 -1.69
CA GLY A 42 -8.66 11.75 -1.52
C GLY A 42 -9.36 11.12 -0.32
N PHE A 43 -8.70 10.21 0.41
CA PHE A 43 -9.25 9.51 1.57
C PHE A 43 -8.57 9.91 2.89
N TYR A 44 -7.47 10.64 2.81
CA TYR A 44 -6.84 11.25 3.98
C TYR A 44 -7.77 12.31 4.56
N HIS A 45 -7.88 12.31 5.88
CA HIS A 45 -8.45 13.40 6.64
C HIS A 45 -7.41 14.50 6.87
N HIS A 46 -6.15 14.11 7.09
CA HIS A 46 -5.01 15.03 7.12
C HIS A 46 -4.10 14.77 5.92
N LEU A 47 -4.14 15.66 4.92
CA LEU A 47 -3.36 15.50 3.70
C LEU A 47 -1.85 15.54 4.01
N PRO A 48 -1.08 14.48 3.72
CA PRO A 48 0.35 14.49 3.96
C PRO A 48 1.04 15.44 2.97
N THR A 49 2.11 16.09 3.43
CA THR A 49 2.93 16.99 2.60
C THR A 49 3.81 16.23 1.61
N GLN A 50 4.05 14.94 1.87
CA GLN A 50 4.86 14.07 1.04
C GLN A 50 4.26 12.68 0.94
N PHE A 51 4.43 12.08 -0.23
CA PHE A 51 3.95 10.74 -0.53
C PHE A 51 5.11 9.76 -0.68
N ILE A 52 4.86 8.52 -0.28
CA ILE A 52 5.83 7.43 -0.34
C ILE A 52 5.35 6.42 -1.38
N THR A 53 6.27 5.99 -2.22
CA THR A 53 6.03 4.87 -3.14
C THR A 53 6.61 3.59 -2.54
N PHE A 54 5.80 2.54 -2.48
CA PHE A 54 6.20 1.20 -2.06
C PHE A 54 6.37 0.29 -3.27
N ILE A 55 7.51 -0.38 -3.35
CA ILE A 55 7.79 -1.39 -4.36
C ILE A 55 8.10 -2.70 -3.67
N TYR A 56 7.35 -3.74 -4.07
CA TYR A 56 7.55 -5.10 -3.61
C TYR A 56 8.07 -5.94 -4.75
N ALA A 57 9.23 -6.55 -4.55
CA ALA A 57 9.86 -7.45 -5.52
C ALA A 57 10.47 -8.66 -4.80
N ASP A 58 11.01 -9.60 -5.56
CA ASP A 58 11.80 -10.69 -4.98
C ASP A 58 12.94 -10.13 -4.12
N LYS A 59 13.18 -10.74 -2.96
CA LYS A 59 14.25 -10.39 -2.03
C LYS A 59 15.61 -10.35 -2.74
N ASP A 60 15.83 -11.27 -3.67
CA ASP A 60 17.12 -11.45 -4.35
C ASP A 60 17.41 -10.30 -5.34
N PHE A 61 16.39 -9.55 -5.73
CA PHE A 61 16.51 -8.42 -6.66
C PHE A 61 16.42 -7.05 -5.98
N LEU A 62 16.07 -6.97 -4.69
CA LEU A 62 15.85 -5.68 -4.03
C LEU A 62 17.10 -4.80 -4.02
N GLN A 63 18.29 -5.39 -3.84
CA GLN A 63 19.54 -4.63 -3.84
C GLN A 63 19.82 -4.03 -5.23
N SER A 64 19.68 -4.81 -6.29
CA SER A 64 19.86 -4.31 -7.67
C SER A 64 18.84 -3.23 -8.03
N VAL A 65 17.59 -3.37 -7.58
CA VAL A 65 16.56 -2.34 -7.78
C VAL A 65 16.91 -1.08 -6.99
N LYS A 66 17.39 -1.20 -5.75
CA LYS A 66 17.84 -0.06 -4.94
C LYS A 66 18.94 0.71 -5.66
N ASP A 67 20.00 0.03 -6.08
CA ASP A 67 21.17 0.68 -6.68
C ASP A 67 20.76 1.42 -7.96
N PHE A 68 19.95 0.78 -8.82
CA PHE A 68 19.40 1.42 -10.01
C PHE A 68 18.54 2.66 -9.70
N LEU A 69 17.71 2.62 -8.66
CA LEU A 69 16.87 3.76 -8.29
C LEU A 69 17.67 4.91 -7.67
N LEU A 70 18.72 4.62 -6.91
CA LEU A 70 19.66 5.64 -6.40
C LEU A 70 20.40 6.34 -7.55
N GLU A 71 20.85 5.60 -8.57
CA GLU A 71 21.43 6.17 -9.80
C GLU A 71 20.47 7.10 -10.56
N ASN A 72 19.16 6.93 -10.36
CA ASN A 72 18.11 7.76 -10.95
C ASN A 72 17.56 8.81 -9.97
N GLU A 73 18.35 9.19 -8.95
CA GLU A 73 18.07 10.28 -8.01
C GLU A 73 16.83 10.09 -7.12
N TYR A 74 16.39 8.84 -6.91
CA TYR A 74 15.33 8.53 -5.95
C TYR A 74 15.90 8.40 -4.53
N ASN A 75 15.09 8.76 -3.51
CA ASN A 75 15.44 8.52 -2.11
C ASN A 75 14.93 7.12 -1.69
N VAL A 76 15.82 6.12 -1.62
CA VAL A 76 15.42 4.71 -1.53
C VAL A 76 15.82 4.07 -0.20
N TYR A 77 14.84 3.53 0.51
CA TYR A 77 15.04 2.74 1.73
C TYR A 77 14.79 1.26 1.47
N LEU A 78 15.71 0.42 1.92
CA LEU A 78 15.62 -1.04 1.77
C LEU A 78 15.04 -1.65 3.03
N ASN A 79 13.78 -2.06 2.97
CA ASN A 79 13.07 -2.78 4.02
C ASN A 79 13.28 -2.22 5.46
N PRO A 80 13.11 -0.89 5.68
CA PRO A 80 13.39 -0.27 6.97
C PRO A 80 12.46 -0.78 8.07
N TYR A 81 12.98 -0.89 9.30
CA TYR A 81 12.20 -1.16 10.50
C TYR A 81 12.08 0.08 11.39
N LYS A 82 11.23 0.02 12.43
CA LYS A 82 10.81 1.17 13.26
C LYS A 82 11.96 2.06 13.74
N ILE A 83 13.05 1.48 14.26
CA ILE A 83 14.21 2.21 14.78
C ILE A 83 14.96 2.96 13.66
N GLU A 84 14.99 2.39 12.45
CA GLU A 84 15.61 3.01 11.28
C GLU A 84 14.68 4.05 10.64
N ALA A 85 13.37 3.81 10.67
CA ALA A 85 12.39 4.75 10.14
C ALA A 85 12.36 6.07 10.92
N GLU A 86 12.37 5.99 12.26
CA GLU A 86 12.35 7.17 13.15
C GLU A 86 13.64 8.01 13.07
N LYS A 87 14.75 7.44 12.63
CA LYS A 87 16.06 8.12 12.54
C LYS A 87 16.50 8.51 11.13
N PHE A 88 16.00 7.82 10.10
CA PHE A 88 16.55 7.95 8.74
C PHE A 88 15.53 8.22 7.65
N VAL A 89 14.23 7.99 7.88
CA VAL A 89 13.19 8.31 6.88
C VAL A 89 12.81 9.78 7.04
N GLU A 90 13.75 10.66 6.67
CA GLU A 90 13.36 11.99 6.20
C GLU A 90 12.52 11.74 4.95
N LEU A 91 11.21 11.98 5.06
CA LEU A 91 10.37 12.08 3.88
C LEU A 91 10.98 13.18 3.03
N LYS A 92 11.60 12.77 1.92
CA LYS A 92 12.09 13.65 0.86
C LYS A 92 11.20 13.45 -0.37
N PRO A 93 11.15 14.43 -1.28
CA PRO A 93 10.51 14.22 -2.57
C PRO A 93 11.02 12.93 -3.22
N GLN A 94 10.11 12.18 -3.84
CA GLN A 94 10.43 10.92 -4.53
C GLN A 94 10.96 9.80 -3.61
N THR A 95 10.49 9.75 -2.36
CA THR A 95 10.83 8.65 -1.44
C THR A 95 10.22 7.32 -1.87
N ILE A 96 11.06 6.28 -1.92
CA ILE A 96 10.72 4.91 -2.25
C ILE A 96 11.10 3.98 -1.10
N ILE A 97 10.19 3.10 -0.72
CA ILE A 97 10.46 2.00 0.21
C ILE A 97 10.37 0.67 -0.54
N LEU A 98 11.49 -0.06 -0.55
CA LEU A 98 11.57 -1.40 -1.11
C LEU A 98 11.23 -2.43 -0.03
N ARG A 99 10.36 -3.38 -0.36
CA ARG A 99 9.95 -4.48 0.52
C ARG A 99 10.10 -5.82 -0.20
N PRO A 100 10.46 -6.90 0.49
CA PRO A 100 10.33 -8.24 -0.08
C PRO A 100 8.84 -8.55 -0.33
N SER A 101 8.56 -9.16 -1.47
CA SER A 101 7.22 -9.68 -1.77
C SER A 101 6.88 -10.84 -0.84
N VAL A 102 5.63 -10.87 -0.36
CA VAL A 102 5.12 -11.93 0.54
C VAL A 102 4.42 -13.05 -0.23
N SER A 103 4.16 -12.86 -1.53
CA SER A 103 3.58 -13.90 -2.39
C SER A 103 3.66 -13.50 -3.87
N PHE A 104 4.13 -14.39 -4.73
CA PHE A 104 4.11 -14.26 -6.19
C PHE A 104 2.79 -14.69 -6.83
N ARG A 105 1.68 -14.80 -6.08
CA ARG A 105 0.35 -14.80 -6.73
C ARG A 105 0.02 -13.38 -7.17
N VAL A 106 0.80 -12.88 -8.13
CA VAL A 106 0.50 -11.71 -8.92
C VAL A 106 -0.80 -12.03 -9.64
N SER A 107 -1.86 -11.26 -9.38
CA SER A 107 -3.02 -11.31 -10.26
C SER A 107 -2.53 -11.06 -11.67
N LYS A 108 -2.95 -11.86 -12.66
CA LYS A 108 -2.57 -11.72 -14.08
C LYS A 108 -2.75 -10.30 -14.65
N GLU A 109 -3.46 -9.41 -13.94
CA GLU A 109 -3.45 -7.96 -14.13
C GLU A 109 -2.08 -7.36 -13.72
N LYS A 110 -1.17 -7.35 -14.71
CA LYS A 110 0.22 -6.86 -14.67
C LYS A 110 0.40 -5.60 -13.80
N ASN A 111 1.16 -5.74 -12.72
CA ASN A 111 1.87 -4.69 -11.97
C ASN A 111 1.04 -3.62 -11.24
N LEU A 112 -0.30 -3.68 -11.29
CA LEU A 112 -1.16 -2.76 -10.56
C LEU A 112 -1.60 -3.39 -9.24
N THR A 113 -1.25 -2.75 -8.14
CA THR A 113 -1.67 -3.18 -6.81
C THR A 113 -3.14 -2.84 -6.62
N LYS A 114 -3.99 -3.85 -6.38
CA LYS A 114 -5.41 -3.63 -6.07
C LYS A 114 -5.57 -2.92 -4.72
N ILE A 115 -6.68 -2.19 -4.56
CA ILE A 115 -6.95 -1.42 -3.34
C ILE A 115 -6.98 -2.31 -2.09
N GLU A 116 -7.48 -3.55 -2.21
CA GLU A 116 -7.50 -4.54 -1.14
C GLU A 116 -6.09 -4.81 -0.58
N LYS A 117 -5.09 -4.94 -1.46
CA LYS A 117 -3.68 -5.11 -1.05
C LYS A 117 -3.13 -3.82 -0.45
N ILE A 118 -3.43 -2.67 -1.05
CA ILE A 118 -2.96 -1.36 -0.55
C ILE A 118 -3.45 -1.11 0.87
N LEU A 119 -4.72 -1.38 1.18
CA LEU A 119 -5.27 -1.18 2.51
C LEU A 119 -4.56 -2.04 3.57
N VAL A 120 -4.27 -3.30 3.24
CA VAL A 120 -3.51 -4.19 4.13
C VAL A 120 -2.05 -3.75 4.25
N ASP A 121 -1.40 -3.35 3.15
CA ASP A 121 -0.03 -2.85 3.20
C ASP A 121 0.06 -1.56 4.02
N LEU A 122 -0.88 -0.64 3.87
CA LEU A 122 -0.97 0.59 4.65
C LEU A 122 -1.04 0.27 6.16
N PHE A 123 -1.85 -0.72 6.56
CA PHE A 123 -1.87 -1.21 7.93
C PHE A 123 -0.51 -1.72 8.40
N MET A 124 0.19 -2.48 7.54
CA MET A 124 1.51 -3.00 7.88
C MET A 124 2.54 -1.87 8.04
N GLU A 125 2.51 -0.87 7.18
CA GLU A 125 3.45 0.26 7.23
C GLU A 125 3.13 1.24 8.37
N MET A 126 1.85 1.40 8.73
CA MET A 126 1.41 2.04 9.97
C MET A 126 2.09 1.38 11.19
N LYS A 127 2.20 0.05 11.22
CA LYS A 127 2.83 -0.68 12.34
C LYS A 127 4.36 -0.73 12.26
N LYS A 128 4.94 -0.82 11.05
CA LYS A 128 6.38 -1.03 10.85
C LYS A 128 7.19 0.25 10.94
N ILE A 129 6.68 1.33 10.37
CA ILE A 129 7.42 2.59 10.20
C ILE A 129 6.64 3.80 10.72
N ASN A 130 5.56 3.58 11.47
CA ASN A 130 4.65 4.62 11.95
C ASN A 130 4.18 5.57 10.83
N LEU A 131 3.91 5.01 9.64
CA LEU A 131 3.61 5.80 8.43
C LEU A 131 2.47 6.80 8.63
N ILE A 132 1.44 6.36 9.33
CA ILE A 132 0.28 7.13 9.77
C ILE A 132 -0.08 6.65 11.17
N ASP A 133 -0.89 7.43 11.90
CA ASP A 133 -1.48 6.95 13.14
C ASP A 133 -2.70 6.03 12.87
N GLN A 134 -3.19 5.41 13.94
CA GLN A 134 -4.29 4.46 13.86
C GLN A 134 -5.63 5.14 13.49
N GLU A 135 -5.85 6.38 13.92
CA GLU A 135 -7.09 7.10 13.65
C GLU A 135 -7.20 7.43 12.16
N GLU A 136 -6.11 7.92 11.57
CA GLU A 136 -6.02 8.22 10.15
C GLU A 136 -6.21 6.96 9.30
N TYR A 137 -5.58 5.85 9.69
CA TYR A 137 -5.80 4.55 9.04
C TYR A 137 -7.29 4.15 9.06
N ILE A 138 -7.94 4.27 10.23
CA ILE A 138 -9.37 3.95 10.40
C ILE A 138 -10.24 4.84 9.52
N LYS A 139 -9.93 6.14 9.39
CA LYS A 139 -10.67 7.07 8.52
C LYS A 139 -10.53 6.68 7.04
N ILE A 140 -9.31 6.41 6.58
CA ILE A 140 -9.03 6.01 5.19
C ILE A 140 -9.79 4.71 4.85
N ILE A 141 -9.64 3.66 5.68
CA ILE A 141 -10.29 2.38 5.41
C ILE A 141 -11.82 2.49 5.46
N SER A 142 -12.37 3.25 6.42
CA SER A 142 -13.83 3.46 6.52
C SER A 142 -14.37 4.17 5.27
N ASN A 143 -13.72 5.26 4.85
CA ASN A 143 -14.11 6.01 3.65
C ASN A 143 -14.12 5.10 2.41
N ILE A 144 -13.18 4.17 2.29
CA ILE A 144 -13.10 3.27 1.14
C ILE A 144 -14.12 2.14 1.24
N VAL A 145 -14.18 1.42 2.36
CA VAL A 145 -15.05 0.25 2.57
C VAL A 145 -16.53 0.62 2.49
N LEU A 146 -16.90 1.79 2.99
CA LEU A 146 -18.30 2.24 3.05
C LEU A 146 -18.79 2.84 1.72
N ASN A 147 -17.91 3.49 0.96
CA ASN A 147 -18.31 4.21 -0.26
C ASN A 147 -17.98 3.47 -1.56
N TYR A 148 -17.20 2.38 -1.51
CA TYR A 148 -16.79 1.64 -2.69
C TYR A 148 -16.95 0.13 -2.52
N ARG A 149 -17.20 -0.55 -3.64
CA ARG A 149 -17.18 -2.01 -3.70
C ARG A 149 -15.74 -2.50 -3.72
N ILE A 150 -15.38 -3.24 -2.67
CA ILE A 150 -14.09 -3.93 -2.50
C ILE A 150 -14.30 -5.44 -2.30
N ASN A 151 -13.28 -6.23 -2.65
CA ASN A 151 -13.28 -7.68 -2.49
C ASN A 151 -12.74 -8.07 -1.10
N MET A 152 -13.63 -8.16 -0.12
CA MET A 152 -13.23 -8.49 1.26
C MET A 152 -12.55 -9.85 1.41
N ALA A 153 -12.94 -10.84 0.61
CA ALA A 153 -12.31 -12.15 0.67
C ALA A 153 -10.83 -12.04 0.25
N GLU A 154 -10.57 -11.37 -0.88
CA GLU A 154 -9.20 -11.14 -1.37
C GLU A 154 -8.36 -10.28 -0.40
N MET A 155 -8.97 -9.26 0.22
CA MET A 155 -8.33 -8.46 1.24
C MET A 155 -7.93 -9.29 2.47
N LEU A 156 -8.87 -10.08 3.02
CA LEU A 156 -8.62 -10.89 4.21
C LEU A 156 -7.64 -12.05 3.93
N ASP A 157 -7.68 -12.65 2.74
CA ASP A 157 -6.72 -13.65 2.31
C ASP A 157 -5.29 -13.06 2.21
N TYR A 158 -5.17 -11.83 1.71
CA TYR A 158 -3.88 -11.14 1.69
C TYR A 158 -3.42 -10.73 3.10
N ALA A 159 -4.34 -10.26 3.95
CA ALA A 159 -4.04 -9.97 5.35
C ALA A 159 -3.59 -11.21 6.12
N ASP A 160 -4.13 -12.39 5.80
CA ASP A 160 -3.71 -13.68 6.37
C ASP A 160 -2.25 -13.99 6.05
N ARG A 161 -1.87 -13.88 4.76
CA ARG A 161 -0.47 -14.03 4.32
C ARG A 161 0.49 -13.03 4.97
N ARG A 162 -0.02 -11.89 5.46
CA ARG A 162 0.73 -10.85 6.15
C ARG A 162 0.63 -10.96 7.68
N GLU A 163 0.04 -12.04 8.20
CA GLU A 163 -0.19 -12.28 9.64
C GLU A 163 -0.96 -11.13 10.32
N ALA A 164 -1.89 -10.52 9.58
CA ALA A 164 -2.63 -9.34 9.99
C ALA A 164 -4.15 -9.52 9.95
N LYS A 165 -4.65 -10.69 9.52
CA LYS A 165 -6.08 -10.96 9.29
C LYS A 165 -6.97 -10.56 10.46
N GLU A 166 -6.71 -11.07 11.66
CA GLU A 166 -7.56 -10.79 12.83
C GLU A 166 -7.65 -9.30 13.16
N ARG A 167 -6.51 -8.59 13.08
CA ARG A 167 -6.43 -7.15 13.36
C ARG A 167 -7.17 -6.32 12.31
N VAL A 168 -6.90 -6.60 11.03
CA VAL A 168 -7.57 -5.95 9.90
C VAL A 168 -9.08 -6.22 9.95
N TRP A 169 -9.48 -7.46 10.23
CA TRP A 169 -10.88 -7.86 10.34
C TRP A 169 -11.61 -7.17 11.48
N HIS A 170 -10.97 -7.04 12.65
CA HIS A 170 -11.54 -6.33 13.79
C HIS A 170 -11.84 -4.87 13.45
N ILE A 171 -10.90 -4.18 12.79
CA ILE A 171 -11.08 -2.78 12.37
C ILE A 171 -12.27 -2.66 11.41
N ILE A 172 -12.29 -3.48 10.35
CA ILE A 172 -13.36 -3.49 9.36
C ILE A 172 -14.73 -3.75 10.01
N LYS A 173 -14.83 -4.73 10.90
CA LYS A 173 -16.06 -5.04 11.63
C LYS A 173 -16.56 -3.84 12.42
N ASN A 174 -15.68 -3.11 13.07
CA ASN A 174 -16.03 -1.93 13.84
C ASN A 174 -16.51 -0.80 12.92
N CYS A 175 -15.85 -0.57 11.77
CA CYS A 175 -16.30 0.41 10.76
C CYS A 175 -17.73 0.13 10.28
N ILE A 176 -18.06 -1.14 10.01
CA ILE A 176 -19.39 -1.55 9.54
C ILE A 176 -20.43 -1.45 10.67
N LYS A 177 -20.10 -1.82 11.91
CA LYS A 177 -21.04 -1.71 13.04
C LYS A 177 -21.44 -0.28 13.35
N LEU A 178 -20.50 0.68 13.26
CA LEU A 178 -20.76 2.09 13.52
C LEU A 178 -21.77 2.69 12.52
N THR A 179 -21.88 2.15 11.30
CA THR A 179 -22.86 2.63 10.30
C THR A 179 -24.25 2.02 10.46
N ASN A 180 -24.37 0.84 11.08
CA ASN A 180 -25.68 0.24 11.39
C ASN A 180 -26.30 0.77 12.70
N ALA A 181 -25.55 1.57 13.47
CA ALA A 181 -26.00 2.15 14.74
C ALA A 181 -26.47 3.62 14.61
N SER A 182 -26.70 4.10 13.39
CA SER A 182 -27.08 5.50 13.14
C SER A 182 -28.16 5.58 12.08
N PHE A 183 -29.40 5.26 12.45
CA PHE A 183 -30.64 5.89 11.98
C PHE A 183 -31.72 5.71 13.05
#